data_AF-A0A355H5H5-F1
#
_entry.id   AF-A0A355H5H5-F1
#
_cell.length_a   1.000
_cell.length_b   1.000
_cell.length_c   1.000
_cell.angle_alpha   90.00
_cell.angle_beta   90.00
_cell.angle_gamma   90.00
#
_symmetry.space_group_name_H-M   'P 1'
#
loop_
_entity.id
_entity.type
_entity.pdbx_description
1 polymer ?
#
loop_
_entity_poly.entity_id
_entity_poly.type
_entity_poly.pdbx_seq_one_letter_code
_entity_poly.pdbx_strand_id
1 'polypeptide(L)'
;MFGIIGGNLLELELQALQKDSKINIVSSPSITTLDNQKAFTENGRKVPFVTMQPSTTPGTPPTQTVTFQDAVMRLEITPHVIDGKNLKMKILVSKDELDFSQAANMYGNPIIVKKHTETTLIVKDGETIVISGLTKETTDSGTAGWPWLKDVPVLGWAFKADSRSQDMEEVLIF
;
A
#
# COMPACT_ATOMS: atom_id res chain seq x y z
N MET A 1 7.15 6.81 19.55
CA MET A 1 7.26 6.06 20.82
C MET A 1 6.69 4.68 20.53
N PHE A 2 7.53 3.67 20.30
CA PHE A 2 7.05 2.35 19.88
C PHE A 2 7.02 1.43 21.10
N GLY A 3 5.83 0.94 21.41
CA GLY A 3 5.54 0.13 22.59
C GLY A 3 4.80 -1.14 22.21
N ILE A 4 5.04 -2.18 22.99
CA ILE A 4 4.42 -3.49 22.89
C ILE A 4 2.96 -3.32 23.35
N ILE A 5 1.98 -3.59 22.49
CA ILE A 5 0.55 -3.47 22.80
C ILE A 5 -0.05 -4.89 22.81
N GLY A 6 -0.78 -5.24 23.88
CA GLY A 6 -1.42 -6.54 24.01
C GLY A 6 -2.49 -6.75 22.92
N GLY A 7 -2.47 -7.93 22.27
CA GLY A 7 -3.20 -8.20 21.02
C GLY A 7 -4.71 -7.91 21.08
N ASN A 8 -5.38 -8.18 22.20
CA ASN A 8 -6.84 -7.99 22.32
C ASN A 8 -7.27 -6.51 22.44
N LEU A 9 -6.40 -5.64 22.97
CA LEU A 9 -6.73 -4.22 23.12
C LEU A 9 -6.48 -3.46 21.82
N LEU A 10 -5.40 -3.81 21.11
CA LEU A 10 -5.05 -3.21 19.83
C LEU A 10 -6.15 -3.47 18.78
N GLU A 11 -6.63 -4.70 18.69
CA GLU A 11 -7.66 -5.05 17.70
C GLU A 11 -8.99 -4.32 17.99
N LEU A 12 -9.35 -4.12 19.26
CA LEU A 12 -10.52 -3.35 19.65
C LEU A 12 -10.38 -1.85 19.29
N GLU A 13 -9.19 -1.28 19.51
CA GLU A 13 -8.89 0.11 19.20
C GLU A 13 -8.87 0.36 17.68
N LEU A 14 -8.24 -0.54 16.91
CA LEU A 14 -8.25 -0.48 15.45
C LEU A 14 -9.66 -0.61 14.88
N GLN A 15 -10.50 -1.51 15.42
CA GLN A 15 -11.90 -1.63 15.02
C GLN A 15 -12.71 -0.37 15.33
N ALA A 16 -12.48 0.27 16.49
CA ALA A 16 -13.14 1.52 16.84
C ALA A 16 -12.69 2.69 15.93
N LEU A 17 -11.41 2.79 15.62
CA LEU A 17 -10.87 3.81 14.71
C LEU A 17 -11.30 3.60 13.26
N GLN A 18 -11.50 2.34 12.83
CA GLN A 18 -12.09 2.02 11.54
C GLN A 18 -13.56 2.45 11.46
N LYS A 19 -14.33 2.27 12.55
CA LYS A 19 -15.72 2.75 12.64
C LYS A 19 -15.81 4.27 12.53
N ASP A 20 -14.82 4.98 13.06
CA ASP A 20 -14.67 6.44 12.94
C ASP A 20 -14.12 6.88 11.56
N SER A 21 -13.91 5.96 10.61
CA SER A 21 -13.30 6.21 9.29
C SER A 21 -11.89 6.82 9.31
N LYS A 22 -11.17 6.70 10.43
CA LYS A 22 -9.80 7.22 10.60
C LYS A 22 -8.73 6.24 10.12
N ILE A 23 -9.07 4.95 10.05
CA ILE A 23 -8.17 3.86 9.65
C ILE A 23 -8.92 2.93 8.70
N ASN A 24 -8.24 2.41 7.68
CA ASN A 24 -8.78 1.40 6.78
C ASN A 24 -7.93 0.12 6.86
N ILE A 25 -8.50 -0.95 7.42
CA ILE A 25 -7.83 -2.26 7.45
C ILE A 25 -7.94 -2.87 6.06
N VAL A 26 -6.82 -2.90 5.35
CA VAL A 26 -6.85 -3.33 3.95
C VAL A 26 -6.85 -4.84 3.80
N SER A 27 -6.21 -5.59 4.70
CA SER A 27 -6.13 -7.06 4.68
C SER A 27 -5.54 -7.63 5.98
N SER A 28 -6.04 -8.80 6.43
CA SER A 28 -5.54 -9.53 7.61
C SER A 28 -5.29 -11.02 7.29
N PRO A 29 -4.18 -11.36 6.60
CA PRO A 29 -3.85 -12.76 6.29
C PRO A 29 -3.41 -13.51 7.55
N SER A 30 -3.86 -14.76 7.71
CA SER A 30 -3.44 -15.64 8.80
C SER A 30 -3.07 -17.02 8.26
N ILE A 31 -2.05 -17.65 8.85
CA ILE A 31 -1.62 -19.00 8.49
C ILE A 31 -1.12 -19.76 9.72
N THR A 32 -1.38 -21.06 9.77
CA THR A 32 -0.86 -21.97 10.80
C THR A 32 0.21 -22.87 10.18
N THR A 33 1.34 -23.04 10.86
CA THR A 33 2.45 -23.89 10.41
C THR A 33 3.16 -24.52 11.61
N LEU A 34 4.05 -25.48 11.33
CA LEU A 34 4.93 -26.10 12.32
C LEU A 34 6.19 -25.29 12.54
N ASP A 35 6.87 -25.57 13.66
CA ASP A 35 8.18 -25.01 13.95
C ASP A 35 9.22 -25.37 12.88
N ASN A 36 10.03 -24.40 12.46
CA ASN A 36 11.00 -24.47 11.37
C ASN A 36 10.41 -24.83 9.98
N GLN A 37 9.09 -24.82 9.82
CA GLN A 37 8.44 -25.14 8.56
C GLN A 37 7.99 -23.86 7.85
N LYS A 38 8.55 -23.62 6.66
CA LYS A 38 8.07 -22.55 5.77
C LYS A 38 6.63 -22.84 5.36
N ALA A 39 5.78 -21.82 5.48
CA ALA A 39 4.41 -21.82 4.98
C ALA A 39 4.08 -20.48 4.35
N PHE A 40 3.14 -20.48 3.40
CA PHE A 40 2.63 -19.25 2.79
C PHE A 40 1.14 -19.34 2.50
N THR A 41 0.48 -18.19 2.48
CA THR A 41 -0.92 -18.03 2.05
C THR A 41 -0.99 -16.87 1.07
N GLU A 42 -1.82 -17.02 0.04
CA GLU A 42 -2.04 -16.03 -1.01
C GLU A 42 -3.54 -15.82 -1.20
N ASN A 43 -3.96 -14.55 -1.23
CA ASN A 43 -5.34 -14.16 -1.52
C ASN A 43 -5.36 -13.03 -2.53
N GLY A 44 -6.13 -13.18 -3.60
CA GLY A 44 -6.29 -12.13 -4.60
C GLY A 44 -6.84 -12.67 -5.90
N ARG A 45 -6.49 -12.01 -7.00
CA ARG A 45 -7.02 -12.31 -8.33
C ARG A 45 -6.00 -12.09 -9.42
N LYS A 46 -6.18 -12.80 -10.53
CA LYS A 46 -5.47 -12.56 -11.78
C LYS A 46 -6.17 -11.46 -12.57
N VAL A 47 -5.41 -10.47 -13.01
CA VAL A 47 -5.91 -9.31 -13.76
C VAL A 47 -5.40 -9.41 -15.20
N PRO A 48 -6.29 -9.32 -16.20
CA PRO A 48 -5.87 -9.33 -17.59
C PRO A 48 -5.25 -7.98 -17.97
N PHE A 49 -4.11 -8.04 -18.64
CA PHE A 49 -3.43 -6.92 -19.27
C PHE A 49 -3.49 -7.10 -20.78
N VAL A 50 -4.04 -6.11 -21.45
CA VAL A 50 -4.19 -6.09 -22.90
C VAL A 50 -3.03 -5.29 -23.49
N THR A 51 -2.20 -5.93 -24.30
CA THR A 51 -1.11 -5.27 -25.03
C THR A 51 -1.37 -5.34 -26.53
N MET A 52 -1.01 -4.26 -27.24
CA MET A 52 -1.07 -4.20 -28.69
C MET A 52 0.35 -4.27 -29.21
N GLN A 53 0.68 -5.34 -29.93
CA GLN A 53 1.99 -5.47 -30.56
C GLN A 53 1.89 -4.95 -31.99
N PRO A 54 2.71 -3.95 -32.38
CA PRO A 54 2.74 -3.47 -33.75
C PRO A 54 3.19 -4.60 -34.67
N SER A 55 2.48 -4.78 -35.78
CA SER A 55 2.86 -5.77 -36.78
C SER A 55 4.14 -5.32 -37.50
N THR A 56 5.08 -6.24 -37.71
CA THR A 56 6.31 -5.98 -38.48
C THR A 56 6.09 -5.95 -39.99
N THR A 57 4.88 -6.33 -40.45
CA THR A 57 4.51 -6.37 -41.86
C THR A 57 3.63 -5.16 -42.21
N PRO A 58 4.02 -4.35 -43.21
CA PRO A 58 3.19 -3.24 -43.68
C PRO A 58 1.81 -3.71 -44.12
N GLY A 59 0.75 -3.09 -43.60
CA GLY A 59 -0.65 -3.39 -43.97
C GLY A 59 -1.37 -4.41 -43.08
N THR A 60 -0.68 -5.02 -42.10
CA THR A 60 -1.31 -5.96 -41.15
C THR A 60 -1.81 -5.21 -39.90
N PRO A 61 -3.04 -5.46 -39.43
CA PRO A 61 -3.54 -4.87 -38.19
C PRO A 61 -2.68 -5.31 -36.98
N PRO A 62 -2.54 -4.48 -35.95
CA PRO A 62 -1.80 -4.84 -34.74
C PRO A 62 -2.42 -6.05 -34.04
N THR A 63 -1.57 -6.93 -33.50
CA THR A 63 -2.03 -8.12 -32.77
C THR A 63 -2.32 -7.73 -31.31
N GLN A 64 -3.53 -8.05 -30.85
CA GLN A 64 -3.90 -7.90 -29.45
C GLN A 64 -3.52 -9.16 -28.68
N THR A 65 -2.73 -9.01 -27.61
CA THR A 65 -2.34 -10.11 -26.72
C THR A 65 -2.85 -9.82 -25.31
N VAL A 66 -3.44 -10.84 -24.67
CA VAL A 66 -3.88 -10.76 -23.28
C VAL A 66 -2.91 -11.56 -22.40
N THR A 67 -2.28 -10.88 -21.44
CA THR A 67 -1.40 -11.49 -20.44
C THR A 67 -2.03 -11.33 -19.06
N PHE A 68 -2.00 -12.36 -18.22
CA PHE A 68 -2.53 -12.27 -16.85
C PHE A 68 -1.41 -11.91 -15.88
N GLN A 69 -1.67 -10.91 -15.03
CA GLN A 69 -0.78 -10.54 -13.92
C GLN A 69 -1.47 -10.80 -12.58
N ASP A 70 -0.71 -11.28 -11.60
CA ASP A 70 -1.22 -11.52 -10.26
C ASP A 70 -1.37 -10.20 -9.49
N ALA A 71 -2.53 -10.01 -8.86
CA ALA A 71 -2.80 -8.95 -7.90
C ALA A 71 -3.23 -9.62 -6.60
N VAL A 72 -2.25 -9.98 -5.78
CA VAL A 72 -2.41 -10.80 -4.58
C VAL A 72 -1.78 -10.18 -3.34
N MET A 73 -2.38 -10.48 -2.20
CA MET A 73 -1.78 -10.40 -0.87
C MET A 73 -1.12 -11.74 -0.58
N ARG A 74 0.18 -11.74 -0.29
CA ARG A 74 0.93 -12.92 0.12
C ARG A 74 1.53 -12.70 1.50
N LEU A 75 1.36 -13.69 2.38
CA LEU A 75 2.10 -13.82 3.62
C LEU A 75 2.89 -15.12 3.54
N GLU A 76 4.21 -15.03 3.63
CA GLU A 76 5.12 -16.16 3.78
C GLU A 76 5.85 -16.04 5.12
N ILE A 77 5.89 -17.14 5.86
CA ILE A 77 6.48 -17.17 7.20
C ILE A 77 7.30 -18.44 7.41
N THR A 78 8.39 -18.31 8.17
CA THR A 78 9.16 -19.43 8.71
C THR A 78 9.42 -19.15 10.20
N PRO A 79 8.65 -19.79 11.11
CA PRO A 79 8.83 -19.60 12.53
C PRO A 79 9.93 -20.51 13.10
N HIS A 80 10.52 -20.09 14.21
CA HIS A 80 11.47 -20.85 15.01
C HIS A 80 11.23 -20.54 16.50
N VAL A 81 10.79 -21.53 17.27
CA VAL A 81 10.57 -21.41 18.71
C VAL A 81 11.92 -21.41 19.43
N ILE A 82 12.30 -20.28 20.04
CA ILE A 82 13.56 -20.17 20.78
C ILE A 82 13.40 -20.77 22.18
N ASP A 83 12.32 -20.39 22.86
CA ASP A 83 11.92 -20.91 24.16
C ASP A 83 10.37 -20.92 24.25
N GLY A 84 9.81 -21.30 25.40
CA GLY A 84 8.35 -21.36 25.58
C GLY A 84 7.62 -20.01 25.53
N LYS A 85 8.32 -18.89 25.31
CA LYS A 85 7.75 -17.53 25.29
C LYS A 85 8.17 -16.69 24.08
N ASN A 86 9.28 -17.02 23.43
CA ASN A 86 9.89 -16.23 22.36
C ASN A 86 9.91 -17.01 21.04
N LEU A 87 9.41 -16.36 19.98
CA LEU A 87 9.33 -16.89 18.63
C LEU A 87 10.19 -16.03 17.71
N LYS A 88 11.20 -16.63 17.08
CA LYS A 88 11.91 -16.01 15.96
C LYS A 88 11.12 -16.27 14.69
N MET A 89 10.82 -15.24 13.92
CA MET A 89 10.07 -15.38 12.67
C MET A 89 10.81 -14.71 11.54
N LYS A 90 11.00 -15.42 10.43
CA LYS A 90 11.28 -14.82 9.13
C LYS A 90 9.94 -14.60 8.42
N ILE A 91 9.61 -13.36 8.11
CA ILE A 91 8.33 -12.95 7.54
C ILE A 91 8.59 -12.23 6.21
N LEU A 92 7.82 -12.60 5.19
CA LEU A 92 7.73 -11.91 3.92
C LEU A 92 6.26 -11.59 3.66
N VAL A 93 5.94 -10.30 3.58
CA VAL A 93 4.61 -9.80 3.24
C VAL A 93 4.71 -9.08 1.90
N SER A 94 3.83 -9.43 0.97
CA SER A 94 3.67 -8.65 -0.27
C SER A 94 2.20 -8.36 -0.56
N LYS A 95 1.95 -7.17 -1.08
CA LYS A 95 0.64 -6.69 -1.51
C LYS A 95 0.77 -6.09 -2.90
N ASP A 96 0.02 -6.64 -3.83
CA ASP A 96 -0.15 -6.07 -5.16
C ASP A 96 -1.53 -5.39 -5.23
N GLU A 97 -1.53 -4.06 -5.32
CA GLU A 97 -2.74 -3.22 -5.33
C GLU A 97 -2.98 -2.66 -6.73
N LEU A 98 -4.24 -2.68 -7.17
CA LEU A 98 -4.62 -2.19 -8.49
C LEU A 98 -5.02 -0.73 -8.42
N ASP A 99 -4.33 0.10 -9.19
CA ASP A 99 -4.65 1.50 -9.39
C ASP A 99 -5.19 1.72 -10.80
N PHE A 100 -6.43 2.20 -10.90
CA PHE A 100 -7.11 2.50 -12.16
C PHE A 100 -7.03 3.97 -12.57
N SER A 101 -6.32 4.82 -11.81
CA SER A 101 -6.22 6.27 -12.04
C SER A 101 -5.76 6.62 -13.46
N GLN A 102 -4.87 5.81 -14.04
CA GLN A 102 -4.32 6.01 -15.38
C GLN A 102 -4.82 5.00 -16.41
N ALA A 103 -5.82 4.17 -16.07
CA ALA A 103 -6.25 3.07 -16.94
C ALA A 103 -6.72 3.55 -18.32
N ALA A 104 -7.38 4.70 -18.40
CA ALA A 104 -7.82 5.30 -19.66
C ALA A 104 -6.65 5.57 -20.63
N ASN A 105 -5.47 5.94 -20.09
CA ASN A 105 -4.26 6.23 -20.86
C ASN A 105 -3.45 4.96 -21.19
N MET A 106 -3.82 3.81 -20.61
CA MET A 106 -3.10 2.54 -20.70
C MET A 106 -3.94 1.40 -21.29
N TYR A 107 -4.79 1.71 -22.28
CA TYR A 107 -5.68 0.72 -22.93
C TYR A 107 -6.63 -0.01 -21.97
N GLY A 108 -7.03 0.66 -20.87
CA GLY A 108 -7.87 0.07 -19.82
C GLY A 108 -7.11 -0.74 -18.77
N ASN A 109 -5.77 -0.86 -18.87
CA ASN A 109 -4.97 -1.62 -17.92
C ASN A 109 -4.70 -0.82 -16.63
N PRO A 110 -4.86 -1.43 -15.44
CA PRO A 110 -4.46 -0.78 -14.19
C PRO A 110 -2.94 -0.76 -14.00
N ILE A 111 -2.46 0.13 -13.16
CA ILE A 111 -1.11 0.08 -12.59
C ILE A 111 -1.13 -0.88 -11.40
N ILE A 112 -0.10 -1.72 -11.26
CA ILE A 112 0.08 -2.58 -10.08
C ILE A 112 1.05 -1.89 -9.13
N VAL A 113 0.54 -1.39 -8.01
CA VAL A 113 1.33 -0.82 -6.92
C VAL A 113 1.76 -1.96 -6.00
N LYS A 114 3.06 -2.25 -5.96
CA LYS A 114 3.62 -3.32 -5.13
C LYS A 114 4.13 -2.77 -3.80
N LYS A 115 3.67 -3.36 -2.71
CA LYS A 115 4.22 -3.16 -1.36
C LYS A 115 4.85 -4.48 -0.93
N HIS A 116 6.15 -4.47 -0.62
CA HIS A 116 6.90 -5.68 -0.29
C HIS A 116 7.75 -5.41 0.95
N THR A 117 7.75 -6.36 1.89
CA THR A 117 8.52 -6.26 3.13
C THR A 117 9.01 -7.64 3.51
N GLU A 118 10.31 -7.78 3.69
CA GLU A 118 10.97 -8.98 4.22
C GLU A 118 11.73 -8.60 5.48
N THR A 119 11.52 -9.35 6.56
CA THR A 119 12.20 -9.10 7.83
C THR A 119 12.45 -10.40 8.59
N THR A 120 13.32 -10.35 9.59
CA THR A 120 13.48 -11.40 10.58
C THR A 120 13.57 -10.77 11.96
N LEU A 121 12.72 -11.24 12.87
CA LEU A 121 12.56 -10.65 14.20
C LEU A 121 12.28 -11.71 15.25
N ILE A 122 12.36 -11.30 16.52
CA ILE A 122 11.97 -12.11 17.68
C ILE A 122 10.78 -11.40 18.33
N VAL A 123 9.68 -12.12 18.53
CA VAL A 123 8.47 -11.65 19.21
C VAL A 123 8.17 -12.57 20.39
N LYS A 124 7.42 -12.08 21.38
CA LYS A 124 6.85 -12.98 22.39
C LYS A 124 5.50 -13.52 21.96
N ASP A 125 5.18 -14.71 22.43
CA ASP A 125 3.86 -15.30 22.23
C ASP A 125 2.75 -14.36 22.74
N GLY A 126 1.71 -14.15 21.91
CA GLY A 126 0.60 -13.24 22.20
C GLY A 126 0.89 -11.74 22.07
N GLU A 127 2.10 -11.32 21.70
CA GLU A 127 2.43 -9.91 21.44
C GLU A 127 2.24 -9.56 19.95
N THR A 128 1.61 -8.41 19.68
CA THR A 128 1.58 -7.81 18.33
C THR A 128 2.73 -6.82 18.20
N ILE A 129 3.39 -6.83 17.05
CA ILE A 129 4.54 -5.99 16.76
C ILE A 129 4.30 -5.18 15.48
N VAL A 130 5.02 -4.07 15.32
CA VAL A 130 5.05 -3.34 14.06
C VAL A 130 6.29 -3.77 13.29
N ILE A 131 6.08 -4.34 12.12
CA ILE A 131 7.14 -4.83 11.22
C ILE A 131 7.69 -3.70 10.36
N SER A 132 6.82 -2.84 9.84
CA SER A 132 7.19 -1.78 8.89
C SER A 132 6.18 -0.62 8.94
N GLY A 133 6.68 0.60 8.76
CA GLY A 133 5.89 1.82 8.65
C GLY A 133 6.38 2.66 7.47
N LEU A 134 5.47 3.07 6.59
CA LEU A 134 5.72 3.95 5.46
C LEU A 134 4.83 5.18 5.57
N THR A 135 5.43 6.35 5.69
CA THR A 135 4.71 7.63 5.70
C THR A 135 4.97 8.35 4.38
N LYS A 136 3.90 8.75 3.70
CA LYS A 136 3.95 9.58 2.50
C LYS A 136 3.25 10.90 2.82
N GLU A 137 3.95 12.00 2.60
CA GLU A 137 3.41 13.35 2.76
C GLU A 137 3.42 14.05 1.40
N THR A 138 2.27 14.56 0.99
CA THR A 138 2.09 15.34 -0.24
C THR A 138 1.67 16.74 0.15
N THR A 139 2.47 17.75 -0.21
CA THR A 139 2.11 19.16 -0.01
C THR A 139 1.92 19.83 -1.36
N ASP A 140 0.70 20.29 -1.62
CA ASP A 140 0.37 21.07 -2.81
C ASP A 140 0.11 22.52 -2.39
N SER A 141 0.91 23.45 -2.93
CA SER A 141 0.72 24.89 -2.75
C SER A 141 0.45 25.55 -4.09
N GLY A 142 -0.69 26.23 -4.21
CA GLY A 142 -1.05 27.02 -5.37
C GLY A 142 -1.28 28.48 -4.99
N THR A 143 -0.85 29.39 -5.85
CA THR A 143 -1.25 30.80 -5.76
C THR A 143 -1.94 31.16 -7.06
N ALA A 144 -3.26 31.38 -6.99
CA ALA A 144 -4.05 31.88 -8.10
C ALA A 144 -4.26 33.38 -7.90
N GLY A 145 -4.23 34.17 -8.97
CA GLY A 145 -4.46 35.60 -8.85
C GLY A 145 -4.44 36.30 -10.18
N TRP A 146 -4.94 37.53 -10.21
CA TRP A 146 -4.96 38.32 -11.44
C TRP A 146 -3.53 38.70 -11.84
N PRO A 147 -3.06 38.41 -13.08
CA PRO A 147 -1.64 38.48 -13.45
C PRO A 147 -0.94 39.82 -13.17
N TRP A 148 -1.69 40.93 -13.14
CA TRP A 148 -1.15 42.28 -12.94
C TRP A 148 -1.43 42.85 -11.54
N LEU A 149 -2.55 42.46 -10.91
CA LEU A 149 -2.96 43.04 -9.62
C LEU A 149 -2.41 42.25 -8.43
N LYS A 150 -2.06 40.97 -8.61
CA LYS A 150 -1.56 40.10 -7.53
C LYS A 150 -0.22 40.55 -6.94
N ASP A 151 0.59 41.28 -7.71
CA ASP A 151 1.95 41.71 -7.34
C ASP A 151 2.01 43.18 -6.89
N VAL A 152 0.88 43.89 -6.79
CA VAL A 152 0.82 45.29 -6.37
C VAL A 152 1.07 45.39 -4.86
N PRO A 153 2.08 46.17 -4.40
CA PRO A 153 2.28 46.44 -2.99
C PRO A 153 1.01 47.01 -2.36
N VAL A 154 0.66 46.60 -1.14
CA VAL A 154 -0.54 47.05 -0.37
C VAL A 154 -1.88 46.46 -0.83
N LEU A 155 -2.11 46.20 -2.12
CA LEU A 155 -3.42 45.74 -2.64
C LEU A 155 -3.44 44.31 -3.20
N GLY A 156 -2.29 43.70 -3.49
CA GLY A 156 -2.22 42.39 -4.15
C GLY A 156 -2.84 41.23 -3.36
N TRP A 157 -2.98 41.36 -2.04
CA TRP A 157 -3.61 40.35 -1.18
C TRP A 157 -5.12 40.18 -1.41
N ALA A 158 -5.81 41.23 -1.89
CA ALA A 158 -7.23 41.15 -2.23
C ALA A 158 -7.49 40.50 -3.61
N PHE A 159 -6.45 40.36 -4.44
CA PHE A 159 -6.51 39.82 -5.81
C PHE A 159 -5.70 38.53 -5.99
N LYS A 160 -5.28 37.91 -4.88
CA LYS A 160 -4.63 36.60 -4.84
C LYS A 160 -5.41 35.66 -3.93
N ALA A 161 -5.48 34.40 -4.31
CA ALA A 161 -6.00 33.28 -3.56
C ALA A 161 -4.86 32.27 -3.40
N ASP A 162 -4.42 32.07 -2.16
CA ASP A 162 -3.46 31.04 -1.83
C ASP A 162 -4.24 29.78 -1.45
N SER A 163 -3.95 28.67 -2.12
CA SER A 163 -4.42 27.34 -1.74
C SER A 163 -3.25 26.52 -1.22
N ARG A 164 -3.45 25.84 -0.10
CA ARG A 164 -2.48 24.88 0.45
C ARG A 164 -3.24 23.63 0.84
N SER A 165 -2.89 22.51 0.22
CA SER A 165 -3.33 21.16 0.59
C SER A 165 -2.14 20.39 1.16
N GLN A 166 -2.39 19.61 2.20
CA GLN A 166 -1.38 18.73 2.80
C GLN A 166 -2.07 17.39 3.07
N ASP A 167 -1.64 16.37 2.34
CA ASP A 167 -2.17 15.01 2.44
C ASP A 167 -1.08 14.09 3.01
N MET A 168 -1.39 13.43 4.14
CA MET A 168 -0.49 12.47 4.80
C MET A 168 -1.11 11.08 4.77
N GLU A 169 -0.39 10.11 4.23
CA GLU A 169 -0.75 8.69 4.17
C GLU A 169 0.27 7.89 4.99
N GLU A 170 -0.21 7.15 6.00
CA GLU A 170 0.63 6.25 6.80
C GLU A 170 0.19 4.80 6.59
N VAL A 171 1.14 3.93 6.26
CA VAL A 171 0.94 2.50 6.07
C VAL A 171 1.74 1.75 7.11
N LEU A 172 1.06 0.99 7.96
CA LEU A 172 1.68 0.15 8.97
C LEU A 172 1.43 -1.33 8.64
N ILE A 173 2.48 -2.14 8.80
CA ILE A 173 2.42 -3.59 8.72
C ILE A 173 2.66 -4.11 10.14
N PHE A 174 1.69 -4.86 10.64
CA PHE A 174 1.73 -5.52 11.94
C PHE A 174 1.96 -7.03 11.75
#